data_AF-A0A1V4QRS4-F1
#
_entry.id   AF-A0A1V4QRS4-F1
#
_cell.length_a   1.000
_cell.length_b   1.000
_cell.length_c   1.000
_cell.angle_alpha   90.00
_cell.angle_beta   90.00
_cell.angle_gamma   90.00
#
_symmetry.space_group_name_H-M   'P 1'
#
loop_
_entity.id
_entity.type
_entity.pdbx_description
1 polymer ?
#
loop_
_entity_poly.entity_id
_entity_poly.type
_entity_poly.pdbx_seq_one_letter_code
_entity_poly.pdbx_strand_id
1 'polypeptide(L)'
;MLLPRVDVQVMVTHPAQTRIIAALVSMALFTLSSATLLLARALFRMEEAARVAEQQHAAKLAKANRALRALSLCNEVVIRASEELELLNEVCRIVVETAGYRMAWVGYAEEDEARTIRPVAHAGYPRRQTNHWQRHPA
;
A
#
# COMPACT_ATOMS: atom_id res chain seq x y z
N MET A 1 -38.35 50.78 -71.30
CA MET A 1 -38.64 51.05 -69.87
C MET A 1 -37.95 49.95 -69.08
N LEU A 2 -36.67 50.13 -68.71
CA LEU A 2 -36.18 50.45 -67.34
C LEU A 2 -36.53 49.33 -66.35
N LEU A 3 -35.66 48.55 -65.68
CA LEU A 3 -34.21 48.52 -65.43
C LEU A 3 -33.81 47.04 -65.04
N PRO A 4 -32.50 46.72 -64.92
CA PRO A 4 -31.88 45.39 -64.82
C PRO A 4 -31.34 45.01 -63.41
N ARG A 5 -30.66 43.85 -63.32
CA ARG A 5 -29.57 43.48 -62.39
C ARG A 5 -29.76 43.76 -60.88
N VAL A 6 -30.11 42.71 -60.13
CA VAL A 6 -29.51 42.40 -58.82
C VAL A 6 -29.49 40.85 -58.74
N ASP A 7 -28.39 40.15 -59.06
CA ASP A 7 -27.33 39.73 -58.13
C ASP A 7 -27.83 39.43 -56.70
N VAL A 8 -29.03 38.84 -56.61
CA VAL A 8 -29.68 38.42 -55.36
C VAL A 8 -29.32 36.96 -55.10
N GLN A 9 -28.45 36.83 -54.11
CA GLN A 9 -28.28 35.68 -53.22
C GLN A 9 -27.63 34.42 -53.82
N VAL A 10 -26.30 34.41 -53.96
CA VAL A 10 -25.38 34.01 -52.87
C VAL A 10 -25.52 32.52 -52.54
N MET A 11 -24.51 31.77 -52.99
CA MET A 11 -23.88 30.73 -52.17
C MET A 11 -24.71 29.44 -51.98
N VAL A 12 -25.05 28.78 -53.10
CA VAL A 12 -25.13 27.32 -53.08
C VAL A 12 -23.72 26.81 -52.77
N THR A 13 -23.42 26.68 -51.48
CA THR A 13 -22.26 25.91 -51.04
C THR A 13 -22.34 24.54 -51.72
N HIS A 14 -21.32 24.19 -52.49
CA HIS A 14 -21.28 22.92 -53.22
C HIS A 14 -21.53 21.80 -52.19
N PRO A 15 -22.56 20.94 -52.32
CA PRO A 15 -22.96 20.00 -51.25
C PRO A 15 -21.84 19.03 -50.85
N ALA A 16 -20.85 18.82 -51.71
CA ALA A 16 -19.63 18.09 -51.40
C ALA A 16 -18.68 18.85 -50.44
N GLN A 17 -18.55 20.17 -50.57
CA GLN A 17 -17.67 20.99 -49.72
C GLN A 17 -18.18 21.05 -48.27
N THR A 18 -19.49 21.17 -48.07
CA THR A 18 -20.10 21.21 -46.72
C THR A 18 -19.88 19.88 -45.97
N ARG A 19 -19.90 18.74 -46.68
CA ARG A 19 -19.64 17.40 -46.09
C ARG A 19 -18.19 17.22 -45.68
N ILE A 20 -17.24 17.72 -46.48
CA ILE A 20 -15.80 17.65 -46.16
C ILE A 20 -15.49 18.49 -44.92
N ILE A 21 -15.99 19.73 -44.86
CA ILE A 21 -15.77 20.62 -43.71
C ILE A 21 -16.35 20.00 -42.44
N ALA A 22 -17.58 19.49 -42.49
CA ALA A 22 -18.21 18.83 -41.34
C ALA A 22 -17.40 17.62 -40.84
N ALA A 23 -16.90 16.78 -41.75
CA ALA A 23 -16.07 15.62 -41.39
C ALA A 23 -14.74 16.02 -40.72
N LEU A 24 -14.07 17.06 -41.24
CA LEU A 24 -12.84 17.58 -40.66
C LEU A 24 -13.07 18.15 -39.26
N VAL A 25 -14.18 18.87 -39.05
CA VAL A 25 -14.56 19.40 -37.73
C VAL A 25 -14.86 18.26 -36.75
N SER A 26 -15.63 17.23 -37.14
CA SER A 26 -15.91 16.07 -36.28
C SER A 26 -14.66 15.28 -35.92
N MET A 27 -13.75 15.08 -36.89
CA MET A 27 -12.47 14.41 -36.65
C MET A 27 -11.60 15.21 -35.65
N ALA A 28 -11.52 16.53 -35.81
CA ALA A 28 -10.79 17.40 -34.89
C ALA A 28 -11.40 17.39 -33.48
N LEU A 29 -12.73 17.41 -33.35
CA LEU A 29 -13.40 17.31 -32.06
C LEU A 29 -13.14 15.96 -31.38
N PHE A 30 -13.17 14.87 -32.15
CA PHE A 30 -12.90 13.53 -31.63
C PHE A 30 -11.46 13.39 -31.15
N THR A 31 -10.48 13.88 -31.91
CA THR A 31 -9.06 13.83 -31.50
C THR A 31 -8.79 14.70 -30.28
N LEU A 32 -9.42 15.87 -30.16
CA LEU A 32 -9.33 16.72 -28.97
C LEU A 32 -9.95 16.05 -27.74
N SER A 33 -11.12 15.44 -27.87
CA SER A 33 -11.78 14.70 -26.78
C SER A 33 -10.97 13.47 -26.36
N SER A 34 -10.41 12.74 -27.34
CA SER A 34 -9.54 11.59 -27.07
C SER A 34 -8.26 12.01 -26.36
N ALA A 35 -7.58 13.05 -26.86
CA ALA A 35 -6.36 13.57 -26.27
C ALA A 35 -6.59 14.09 -24.84
N THR A 36 -7.66 14.84 -24.60
CA THR A 36 -8.01 15.33 -23.26
C THR A 36 -8.29 14.17 -22.29
N LEU A 37 -9.00 13.12 -22.72
CA LEU A 37 -9.24 11.95 -21.89
C LEU A 37 -7.96 11.18 -21.56
N LEU A 38 -7.03 11.04 -22.51
CA LEU A 38 -5.74 10.40 -22.28
C LEU A 38 -4.91 11.19 -21.26
N LEU A 39 -4.89 12.53 -21.38
CA LEU A 39 -4.22 13.41 -20.43
C LEU A 39 -4.87 13.33 -19.03
N ALA A 40 -6.19 13.39 -18.95
CA ALA A 40 -6.91 13.27 -17.68
C ALA A 40 -6.63 11.92 -16.98
N ARG A 41 -6.60 10.81 -17.73
CA ARG A 41 -6.25 9.49 -17.18
C ARG A 41 -4.79 9.40 -16.76
N ALA A 42 -3.88 10.09 -17.44
CA ALA A 42 -2.47 10.13 -17.04
C ALA A 42 -2.27 10.93 -15.74
N LEU A 43 -2.90 12.10 -15.64
CA LEU A 43 -2.87 12.95 -14.44
C LEU A 43 -3.49 12.23 -13.23
N PHE A 44 -4.67 11.63 -13.41
CA PHE A 44 -5.34 10.89 -12.35
C PHE A 44 -4.52 9.69 -11.85
N ARG A 45 -3.90 8.93 -12.77
CA ARG A 45 -2.99 7.82 -12.39
C ARG A 45 -1.80 8.30 -11.56
N MET A 46 -1.25 9.48 -11.85
CA MET A 46 -0.14 10.04 -11.09
C MET A 46 -0.57 10.41 -9.67
N GLU A 47 -1.74 11.03 -9.50
CA GLU A 47 -2.28 11.36 -8.17
C GLU A 47 -2.54 10.11 -7.33
N GLU A 48 -3.15 9.08 -7.92
CA GLU A 48 -3.40 7.82 -7.21
C GLU A 48 -2.09 7.12 -6.82
N ALA A 49 -1.12 7.04 -7.75
CA ALA A 49 0.17 6.43 -7.48
C ALA A 49 0.93 7.18 -6.37
N ALA A 50 0.90 8.51 -6.36
CA ALA A 50 1.49 9.33 -5.32
C ALA A 50 0.84 9.08 -3.95
N ARG A 51 -0.50 9.03 -3.89
CA ARG A 51 -1.24 8.75 -2.65
C ARG A 51 -0.93 7.36 -2.10
N VAL A 52 -0.90 6.34 -2.96
CA VAL A 52 -0.55 4.97 -2.55
C VAL A 52 0.90 4.90 -2.07
N ALA A 53 1.83 5.54 -2.77
CA ALA A 53 3.23 5.60 -2.35
C ALA A 53 3.37 6.27 -0.97
N GLU A 54 2.72 7.41 -0.75
CA GLU A 54 2.73 8.12 0.53
C GLU A 54 2.17 7.25 1.67
N GLN A 55 1.02 6.60 1.46
CA GLN A 55 0.44 5.67 2.43
C GLN A 55 1.39 4.49 2.74
N GLN A 56 2.04 3.93 1.72
CA GLN A 56 3.02 2.87 1.91
C GLN A 56 4.25 3.34 2.69
N HIS A 57 4.76 4.55 2.42
CA HIS A 57 5.86 5.15 3.16
C HIS A 57 5.48 5.41 4.62
N ALA A 58 4.33 6.01 4.86
CA ALA A 58 3.80 6.25 6.21
C ALA A 58 3.62 4.94 6.98
N ALA A 59 3.07 3.89 6.35
CA ALA A 59 2.91 2.57 6.97
C ALA A 59 4.26 1.91 7.31
N LYS A 60 5.25 2.00 6.41
CA LYS A 60 6.62 1.50 6.66
C LYS A 60 7.29 2.24 7.82
N LEU A 61 7.20 3.57 7.84
CA LEU A 61 7.72 4.40 8.93
C LEU A 61 7.04 4.09 10.26
N ALA A 62 5.72 3.98 10.27
CA ALA A 62 4.97 3.61 11.47
C ALA A 62 5.39 2.23 12.00
N LYS A 63 5.59 1.24 11.11
CA LYS A 63 6.08 -0.09 11.50
C LYS A 63 7.51 -0.03 12.07
N ALA A 64 8.41 0.70 11.42
CA ALA A 64 9.78 0.88 11.89
C ALA A 64 9.83 1.58 13.26
N ASN A 65 9.05 2.65 13.44
CA ASN A 65 8.95 3.36 14.71
C ASN A 65 8.44 2.46 15.85
N ARG A 66 7.43 1.62 15.59
CA ARG A 66 6.96 0.64 16.60
C ARG A 66 8.04 -0.38 16.96
N ALA A 67 8.79 -0.88 15.98
CA ALA A 67 9.89 -1.80 16.23
C ALA A 67 11.03 -1.15 17.03
N LEU A 68 11.41 0.08 16.68
CA LEU A 68 12.42 0.84 17.42
C LEU A 68 11.99 1.10 18.87
N ARG A 69 10.74 1.51 19.10
CA ARG A 69 10.21 1.68 20.46
C ARG A 69 10.25 0.38 21.25
N ALA A 70 9.85 -0.74 20.65
CA ALA A 70 9.93 -2.04 21.28
C ALA A 70 11.37 -2.41 21.66
N LEU A 71 12.35 -2.18 20.77
CA LEU A 71 13.76 -2.42 21.06
C LEU A 71 14.27 -1.55 22.21
N SER A 72 13.91 -0.27 22.24
CA SER A 72 14.26 0.63 23.35
C SER A 72 13.71 0.13 24.68
N LEU A 73 12.42 -0.26 24.72
CA LEU A 73 11.81 -0.82 25.92
C LEU A 73 12.46 -2.14 26.34
N CYS A 74 12.77 -3.03 25.39
CA CYS A 74 13.50 -4.26 25.70
C CYS A 74 14.85 -3.96 26.36
N ASN A 75 15.59 -2.96 25.86
CA ASN A 75 16.87 -2.57 26.45
C ASN A 75 16.70 -2.03 27.88
N GLU A 76 15.65 -1.26 28.15
CA GLU A 76 15.33 -0.81 29.52
C GLU A 76 15.03 -2.00 30.45
N VAL A 77 14.32 -3.02 29.95
CA VAL A 77 14.04 -4.24 30.72
C VAL A 77 15.33 -5.00 31.02
N VAL A 78 16.21 -5.18 30.04
CA VAL A 78 17.51 -5.85 30.22
C VAL A 78 18.32 -5.20 31.34
N ILE A 79 18.29 -3.87 31.44
CA ILE A 79 19.05 -3.14 32.46
C ILE A 79 18.44 -3.27 33.87
N ARG A 80 17.09 -3.35 33.97
CA ARG A 80 16.38 -3.32 35.26
C ARG A 80 15.99 -4.69 35.81
N ALA A 81 15.94 -5.73 34.98
CA ALA A 81 15.47 -7.04 35.38
C ALA A 81 16.44 -7.69 36.37
N SER A 82 15.87 -8.26 37.43
CA SER A 82 16.65 -8.99 38.45
C SER A 82 16.65 -10.49 38.21
N GLU A 83 15.67 -11.00 37.47
CA GLU A 83 15.54 -12.42 37.13
C GLU A 83 15.43 -12.62 35.61
N GLU A 84 16.09 -13.66 35.11
CA GLU A 84 16.11 -13.98 33.68
C GLU A 84 14.71 -14.33 33.15
N LEU A 85 13.92 -15.08 33.91
CA LEU A 85 12.57 -15.46 33.49
C LEU A 85 11.63 -14.25 33.39
N GLU A 86 11.78 -13.28 34.28
CA GLU A 86 11.05 -12.01 34.24
C GLU A 86 11.43 -11.22 32.98
N LEU A 87 12.73 -11.09 32.71
CA LEU A 87 13.25 -10.45 31.49
C LEU A 87 12.65 -11.08 30.22
N LEU A 88 12.71 -12.40 30.09
CA LEU A 88 12.28 -13.10 28.87
C LEU A 88 10.77 -12.97 28.64
N ASN A 89 9.97 -13.03 29.71
CA ASN A 89 8.52 -12.83 29.62
C ASN A 89 8.18 -11.39 29.21
N GLU A 90 8.85 -10.42 29.82
CA GLU A 90 8.60 -9.00 29.54
C GLU A 90 9.02 -8.61 28.11
N VAL A 91 10.14 -9.14 27.63
CA VAL A 91 10.57 -8.96 26.23
C VAL A 91 9.55 -9.56 25.26
N CYS A 92 9.05 -10.77 25.51
CA CYS A 92 8.01 -11.39 24.68
C CYS A 92 6.75 -10.50 24.63
N ARG A 93 6.35 -9.95 25.77
CA ARG A 93 5.21 -9.03 25.89
C ARG A 93 5.40 -7.75 25.09
N ILE A 94 6.54 -7.07 25.24
CA ILE A 94 6.87 -5.83 24.51
C ILE A 94 6.81 -6.05 22.99
N VAL A 95 7.35 -7.17 22.50
CA VAL A 95 7.34 -7.49 21.07
C VAL A 95 5.91 -7.64 20.53
N VAL A 96 5.02 -8.26 21.29
CA VAL A 96 3.61 -8.41 20.88
C VAL A 96 2.84 -7.09 21.01
N GLU A 97 2.91 -6.44 22.17
CA GLU A 97 2.08 -5.27 22.49
C GLU A 97 2.58 -3.99 21.82
N THR A 98 3.90 -3.76 21.78
CA THR A 98 4.48 -2.51 21.26
C THR A 98 4.82 -2.61 19.77
N ALA A 99 5.53 -3.66 19.35
CA ALA A 99 5.89 -3.81 17.94
C ALA A 99 4.71 -4.30 17.07
N GLY A 100 3.68 -4.90 17.69
CA GLY A 100 2.47 -5.36 17.01
C GLY A 100 2.65 -6.71 16.32
N TYR A 101 3.59 -7.54 16.78
CA TYR A 101 3.70 -8.93 16.31
C TYR A 101 2.57 -9.77 16.90
N ARG A 102 2.12 -10.79 16.14
CA ARG A 102 1.01 -11.66 16.58
C ARG A 102 1.40 -12.59 17.72
N MET A 103 2.67 -12.96 17.80
CA MET A 103 3.23 -13.89 18.78
C MET A 103 4.74 -13.68 18.90
N ALA A 104 5.28 -13.90 20.09
CA ALA A 104 6.71 -14.01 20.37
C ALA A 104 6.94 -15.15 21.37
N TRP A 105 8.07 -15.85 21.28
CA TRP A 105 8.44 -16.89 22.23
C TRP A 105 9.96 -17.02 22.33
N VAL A 106 10.43 -17.48 23.48
CA VAL A 106 11.83 -17.82 23.75
C VAL A 106 11.87 -19.24 24.30
N GLY A 107 12.83 -20.03 23.84
CA GLY A 107 13.11 -21.36 24.37
C GLY A 107 14.61 -21.57 24.54
N TYR A 108 14.99 -22.34 25.54
CA TYR A 108 16.37 -22.81 25.69
C TYR A 108 16.57 -24.03 24.82
N ALA A 109 17.72 -24.08 24.14
CA ALA A 109 18.18 -25.29 23.51
C ALA A 109 18.76 -26.21 24.58
N GLU A 110 18.27 -27.44 24.65
CA GLU A 110 18.80 -28.47 25.54
C GLU A 110 19.93 -29.23 24.82
N GLU A 111 20.95 -29.64 25.58
CA GLU A 111 22.09 -30.43 25.07
C GLU A 111 21.78 -31.94 25.07
N ASP A 112 20.64 -32.33 24.51
CA ASP A 112 20.29 -33.73 24.30
C ASP A 112 20.58 -34.19 22.85
N GLU A 113 20.64 -35.50 22.63
CA GLU A 113 20.85 -36.07 21.29
C GLU A 113 19.73 -35.65 20.30
N ALA A 114 18.56 -35.30 20.83
CA ALA A 114 17.39 -34.87 20.07
C ALA A 114 17.37 -33.36 19.75
N ARG A 115 18.30 -32.56 20.27
CA ARG A 115 18.36 -31.09 20.19
C ARG A 115 17.02 -30.43 20.53
N THR A 116 16.43 -30.82 21.65
CA THR A 116 15.11 -30.31 22.05
C THR A 116 15.16 -28.84 22.44
N ILE A 117 14.01 -28.17 22.32
CA ILE A 117 13.84 -26.77 22.69
C ILE A 117 12.80 -26.72 23.80
N ARG A 118 13.21 -26.27 24.99
CA ARG A 118 12.30 -26.04 26.11
C ARG A 118 11.78 -24.61 26.07
N PRO A 119 10.48 -24.38 25.81
CA PRO A 119 9.92 -23.03 25.82
C PRO A 119 9.94 -22.46 27.25
N VAL A 120 10.39 -21.22 27.40
CA VAL A 120 10.53 -20.56 28.72
C VAL A 120 9.79 -19.25 28.83
N ALA A 121 9.49 -18.59 27.72
CA ALA A 121 8.65 -17.39 27.70
C ALA A 121 7.85 -17.32 26.39
N HIS A 122 6.65 -16.76 26.45
CA HIS A 122 5.85 -16.51 25.26
C HIS A 122 4.80 -15.43 25.49
N ALA A 123 4.36 -14.80 24.41
CA ALA A 123 3.24 -13.86 24.39
C ALA A 123 2.48 -13.93 23.05
N GLY A 124 1.22 -13.54 23.05
CA GLY A 124 0.36 -13.51 21.86
C GLY A 124 -0.33 -14.85 21.57
N TYR A 125 -1.06 -14.91 20.44
CA TYR A 125 -1.95 -16.04 20.14
C TYR A 125 -1.31 -17.04 19.17
N PRO A 126 -1.02 -18.28 19.60
CA PRO A 126 -0.59 -19.32 18.68
C PRO A 126 -1.75 -19.73 17.77
N ARG A 127 -1.56 -19.70 16.44
CA ARG A 127 -2.52 -20.36 15.53
C ARG A 127 -2.55 -21.85 15.86
N ARG A 128 -3.76 -22.42 15.89
CA ARG A 128 -4.13 -23.80 16.26
C ARG A 128 -3.39 -24.96 15.54
N GLN A 129 -2.41 -24.68 14.68
CA GLN A 129 -1.65 -25.66 13.88
C GLN A 129 -0.14 -25.69 14.18
N THR A 130 0.41 -24.79 15.02
CA THR A 130 1.86 -24.75 15.37
C THR A 130 2.17 -25.18 16.81
N ASN A 131 1.21 -25.80 17.50
CA ASN A 131 1.32 -26.26 18.89
C ASN A 131 2.01 -27.63 19.04
N HIS A 132 2.91 -28.01 18.11
CA HIS A 132 3.79 -29.17 18.35
C HIS A 132 4.90 -28.82 19.36
N TRP A 133 5.38 -27.57 19.40
CA TRP A 133 6.39 -27.11 20.39
C TRP A 133 5.87 -27.05 21.84
N GLN A 134 4.56 -27.05 22.07
CA GLN A 134 3.95 -27.09 23.41
C GLN A 134 3.67 -28.52 23.92
N ARG A 135 3.83 -29.54 23.07
CA ARG A 135 3.40 -30.93 23.34
C ARG A 135 4.54 -31.90 23.63
N HIS A 136 5.74 -31.43 23.91
CA HIS A 136 6.82 -32.30 24.37
C HIS A 136 7.04 -32.09 25.88
N PRO A 137 6.33 -32.84 26.75
CA PRO A 137 6.75 -33.04 28.13
C PRO A 137 7.78 -34.18 28.20
N ALA A 138 8.87 -33.90 28.92
CA ALA A 138 9.85 -34.81 29.53
C ALA A 138 10.60 -35.80 28.61
#